data_AF-A0A821FGG5-F1
#
_entry.id   AF-A0A821FGG5-F1
#
_cell.length_a   1.000
_cell.length_b   1.000
_cell.length_c   1.000
_cell.angle_alpha   90.00
_cell.angle_beta   90.00
_cell.angle_gamma   90.00
#
_symmetry.space_group_name_H-M   'P 1'
#
loop_
_entity.id
_entity.type
_entity.pdbx_description
1 polymer ?
#
loop_
_entity_poly.entity_id
_entity_poly.type
_entity_poly.pdbx_seq_one_letter_code
_entity_poly.pdbx_strand_id
1 'polypeptide(L)'
;MSFETDENCLKKCLEEIIEIIETTNVEQSSYTNSRDKFDSNKQIMENLTIQINNKLKSLLNLLSLKYREYFLDFFSDYISDYSKGIFNETIKKYILKQLSHDLIGIIQSFDAFQASFDGNLSLVKQFVEIHPKYKDKSSIWDTTLLYSSSRNNYLDIVIYL
;
A
#
# COMPACT_ATOMS: atom_id res chain seq x y z
N MET A 1 -23.94 6.35 2.71
CA MET A 1 -23.02 7.44 3.11
C MET A 1 -22.03 6.95 4.17
N SER A 2 -21.25 5.90 3.88
CA SER A 2 -20.17 5.40 4.76
C SER A 2 -18.85 5.12 4.02
N PHE A 3 -18.88 5.07 2.69
CA PHE A 3 -17.72 4.70 1.85
C PHE A 3 -16.66 5.80 1.79
N GLU A 4 -17.08 7.07 1.73
CA GLU A 4 -16.19 8.23 1.65
C GLU A 4 -15.40 8.43 2.94
N THR A 5 -15.94 8.00 4.09
CA THR A 5 -15.26 8.07 5.38
C THR A 5 -14.16 7.01 5.49
N ASP A 6 -14.43 5.77 5.07
CA ASP A 6 -13.45 4.68 5.14
C ASP A 6 -12.29 4.86 4.16
N GLU A 7 -12.58 5.30 2.93
CA GLU A 7 -11.54 5.60 1.92
C GLU A 7 -10.58 6.67 2.43
N ASN A 8 -11.12 7.79 2.94
CA ASN A 8 -10.30 8.88 3.45
C ASN A 8 -9.49 8.47 4.68
N CYS A 9 -10.07 7.68 5.59
CA CYS A 9 -9.34 7.11 6.74
C CYS A 9 -8.19 6.20 6.29
N LEU A 10 -8.44 5.34 5.29
CA LEU A 10 -7.43 4.46 4.72
C LEU A 10 -6.30 5.26 4.06
N LYS A 11 -6.63 6.17 3.13
CA LYS A 11 -5.65 7.02 2.44
C LYS A 11 -4.75 7.75 3.43
N LYS A 12 -5.35 8.46 4.39
CA LYS A 12 -4.61 9.19 5.42
C LYS A 12 -3.68 8.29 6.24
N CYS A 13 -4.16 7.12 6.66
CA CYS A 13 -3.31 6.22 7.45
C CYS A 13 -2.13 5.68 6.64
N LEU A 14 -2.34 5.40 5.35
CA LEU A 14 -1.26 4.95 4.47
C LEU A 14 -0.22 6.04 4.23
N GLU A 15 -0.65 7.29 4.03
CA GLU A 15 0.24 8.46 3.93
C GLU A 15 1.10 8.61 5.18
N GLU A 16 0.50 8.50 6.37
CA GLU A 16 1.24 8.57 7.65
C GLU A 16 2.26 7.43 7.80
N ILE A 17 1.98 6.23 7.26
CA ILE A 17 2.93 5.12 7.26
C ILE A 17 4.07 5.37 6.28
N ILE A 18 3.77 5.91 5.09
CA ILE A 18 4.80 6.31 4.11
C ILE A 18 5.74 7.34 4.73
N GLU A 19 5.20 8.38 5.39
CA GLU A 19 6.00 9.41 6.07
C GLU A 19 6.92 8.81 7.15
N ILE A 20 6.40 7.86 7.94
CA ILE A 20 7.21 7.14 8.93
C ILE A 20 8.37 6.38 8.25
N ILE A 21 8.11 5.70 7.13
CA ILE A 21 9.15 4.96 6.40
C ILE A 21 10.21 5.92 5.86
N GLU A 22 9.80 7.04 5.25
CA GLU A 22 10.69 8.03 4.63
C GLU A 22 11.55 8.78 5.65
N THR A 23 11.00 9.08 6.83
CA THR A 23 11.72 9.77 7.92
C THR A 23 12.62 8.85 8.74
N THR A 24 12.52 7.53 8.55
CA THR A 24 13.38 6.56 9.25
C THR A 24 14.80 6.60 8.67
N ASN A 25 15.67 7.35 9.33
CA ASN A 25 17.10 7.42 9.02
C ASN A 25 17.82 6.12 9.38
N VAL A 26 17.85 5.17 8.46
CA VAL A 26 18.67 3.96 8.60
C VAL A 26 20.04 4.21 7.97
N GLU A 27 21.04 4.48 8.80
CA GLU A 27 22.40 4.75 8.33
C GLU A 27 22.88 3.70 7.30
N GLN A 28 23.49 4.17 6.21
CA GLN A 28 24.21 3.27 5.32
C GLN A 28 25.43 2.73 6.08
N SER A 29 25.62 1.41 6.03
CA SER A 29 26.79 0.77 6.61
C SER A 29 28.02 1.22 5.82
N SER A 30 28.70 2.25 6.32
CA SER A 30 30.13 2.41 6.07
C SER A 30 30.84 1.18 6.64
N TYR A 31 31.87 0.67 5.97
CA TYR A 31 32.65 -0.55 6.28
C TYR A 31 33.33 -0.60 7.66
N THR A 32 32.90 0.21 8.63
CA THR A 32 33.36 0.22 10.01
C THR A 32 32.41 -0.64 10.85
N ASN A 33 32.79 -1.90 11.04
CA ASN A 33 32.12 -2.89 11.90
C ASN A 33 32.22 -2.51 13.38
N SER A 34 31.43 -1.56 13.87
CA SER A 34 31.16 -1.45 15.31
C SER A 34 29.86 -2.19 15.64
N ARG A 35 29.93 -3.09 16.62
CA ARG A 35 28.78 -3.86 17.14
C ARG A 35 27.62 -2.92 17.55
N ASP A 36 27.97 -1.76 18.09
CA ASP A 36 27.03 -0.73 18.52
C ASP A 36 26.17 -0.16 17.36
N LYS A 37 26.72 -0.05 16.14
CA LYS A 37 25.97 0.45 14.97
C LYS A 37 24.98 -0.59 14.43
N PHE A 38 25.34 -1.88 14.52
CA PHE A 38 24.43 -2.97 14.16
C PHE A 38 23.25 -3.05 15.15
N ASP A 39 23.55 -2.97 16.45
CA ASP A 39 22.53 -2.99 17.49
C ASP A 39 21.59 -1.77 17.41
N SER A 40 22.13 -0.59 17.07
CA SER A 40 21.33 0.63 16.83
C SER A 40 20.39 0.50 15.62
N ASN A 41 20.88 0.05 14.47
CA ASN A 41 20.04 -0.16 13.28
C ASN A 41 18.96 -1.21 13.51
N LYS A 42 19.28 -2.29 14.24
CA LYS A 42 18.30 -3.31 14.62
C LYS A 42 17.18 -2.70 15.47
N GLN A 43 17.53 -1.90 16.48
CA GLN A 43 16.56 -1.23 17.34
C GLN A 43 15.69 -0.22 16.57
N ILE A 44 16.27 0.52 15.61
CA ILE A 44 15.51 1.42 14.72
C ILE A 44 14.45 0.62 13.94
N MET A 45 14.83 -0.53 13.37
CA MET A 45 13.90 -1.36 12.60
C MET A 45 12.81 -2.00 13.47
N GLU A 46 13.14 -2.41 14.69
CA GLU A 46 12.16 -2.91 15.67
C GLU A 46 11.14 -1.81 16.03
N ASN A 47 11.63 -0.61 16.35
CA ASN A 47 10.77 0.54 16.65
C ASN A 47 9.89 0.94 15.46
N LEU A 48 10.43 0.93 14.25
CA LEU A 48 9.68 1.18 13.02
C LEU A 48 8.56 0.15 12.83
N THR A 49 8.88 -1.13 13.00
CA THR A 49 7.91 -2.23 12.87
C THR A 49 6.77 -2.07 13.87
N ILE A 50 7.08 -1.72 15.13
CA ILE A 50 6.07 -1.49 16.17
C ILE A 50 5.17 -0.30 15.79
N GLN A 51 5.74 0.81 15.33
CA GLN A 51 4.97 2.00 14.93
C GLN A 51 4.00 1.70 13.79
N ILE A 52 4.49 1.03 12.75
CA ILE A 52 3.68 0.63 11.59
C ILE A 52 2.56 -0.32 12.04
N ASN A 53 2.88 -1.37 12.80
CA ASN A 53 1.87 -2.32 13.30
C ASN A 53 0.79 -1.63 14.15
N ASN A 54 1.17 -0.69 15.01
CA ASN A 54 0.21 0.04 15.84
C ASN A 54 -0.75 0.90 15.01
N LYS A 55 -0.23 1.63 14.01
CA LYS A 55 -1.07 2.42 13.09
C LYS A 55 -2.02 1.53 12.31
N LEU A 56 -1.51 0.44 11.73
CA LEU A 56 -2.32 -0.49 10.95
C LEU A 56 -3.40 -1.16 11.81
N LYS A 57 -3.07 -1.58 13.03
CA LYS A 57 -4.05 -2.15 13.96
C LYS A 57 -5.15 -1.15 14.32
N SER A 58 -4.78 0.10 14.54
CA SER A 58 -5.75 1.18 14.78
C SER A 58 -6.68 1.37 13.57
N LEU A 59 -6.12 1.39 12.37
CA LEU A 59 -6.88 1.52 11.11
C LEU A 59 -7.87 0.36 10.93
N LEU A 60 -7.42 -0.90 11.07
CA LEU A 60 -8.29 -2.07 10.91
C LEU A 60 -9.54 -2.03 11.79
N ASN A 61 -9.42 -1.47 13.00
CA ASN A 61 -10.54 -1.32 13.94
C ASN A 61 -11.56 -0.26 13.50
N LEU A 62 -11.14 0.71 12.68
CA LEU A 62 -11.99 1.79 12.19
C LEU A 62 -12.69 1.45 10.88
N LEU A 63 -12.05 0.63 10.03
CA LEU A 63 -12.57 0.27 8.71
C LEU A 63 -13.76 -0.70 8.80
N SER A 64 -14.72 -0.52 7.89
CA SER A 64 -15.75 -1.54 7.63
C SER A 64 -15.14 -2.86 7.15
N LEU A 65 -15.91 -3.95 7.24
CA LEU A 65 -15.47 -5.29 6.85
C LEU A 65 -14.89 -5.33 5.43
N LYS A 66 -15.57 -4.65 4.48
CA LYS A 66 -15.14 -4.61 3.08
C LYS A 66 -13.75 -4.00 2.92
N TYR A 67 -13.53 -2.83 3.51
CA TYR A 67 -12.22 -2.15 3.47
C TYR A 67 -11.15 -2.94 4.19
N ARG A 68 -11.51 -3.59 5.29
CA ARG A 68 -10.61 -4.46 6.04
C ARG A 68 -10.14 -5.63 5.18
N GLU A 69 -11.05 -6.34 4.51
CA GLU A 69 -10.73 -7.49 3.67
C GLU A 69 -9.84 -7.09 2.48
N TYR A 70 -10.22 -6.03 1.77
CA TYR A 70 -9.41 -5.48 0.67
C TYR A 70 -8.00 -5.11 1.13
N PHE A 71 -7.89 -4.44 2.27
CA PHE A 71 -6.63 -4.03 2.83
C PHE A 71 -5.74 -5.20 3.26
N LEU A 72 -6.34 -6.22 3.86
CA LEU A 72 -5.63 -7.44 4.26
C LEU A 72 -5.15 -8.23 3.05
N ASP A 73 -5.95 -8.33 1.99
CA ASP A 73 -5.52 -8.96 0.72
C ASP A 73 -4.28 -8.28 0.14
N PHE A 74 -4.22 -6.94 0.19
CA PHE A 74 -3.03 -6.21 -0.22
C PHE A 74 -1.79 -6.55 0.63
N PHE A 75 -1.94 -6.62 1.95
CA PHE A 75 -0.83 -6.94 2.84
C PHE A 75 -0.45 -8.43 2.83
N SER A 76 -1.15 -9.29 2.08
CA SER A 76 -0.86 -10.73 2.03
C SER A 76 0.58 -11.04 1.60
N ASP A 77 1.19 -10.20 0.76
CA ASP A 77 2.60 -10.33 0.36
C ASP A 77 3.58 -10.08 1.53
N TYR A 78 3.11 -9.40 2.58
CA TYR A 78 3.88 -8.98 3.74
C TYR A 78 3.52 -9.77 5.02
N ILE A 79 2.30 -10.29 5.09
CA ILE A 79 1.76 -11.05 6.23
C ILE A 79 2.11 -12.52 6.02
N SER A 80 2.93 -13.09 6.91
CA SER A 80 3.12 -14.55 6.93
C SER A 80 2.20 -15.30 7.91
N ASP A 81 1.57 -14.59 8.87
CA ASP A 81 0.62 -15.19 9.82
C ASP A 81 -0.39 -14.14 10.35
N TYR A 82 -1.62 -14.16 9.82
CA TYR A 82 -2.72 -13.26 10.22
C TYR A 82 -3.05 -13.31 11.72
N SER A 83 -2.78 -14.42 12.40
CA SER A 83 -3.08 -14.58 13.82
C SER A 83 -2.11 -13.79 14.73
N LYS A 84 -0.98 -13.32 14.19
CA LYS A 84 0.10 -12.67 14.94
C LYS A 84 0.26 -11.16 14.69
N GLY A 85 -0.62 -10.57 13.89
CA GLY A 85 -0.53 -9.17 13.46
C GLY A 85 -0.10 -9.05 11.99
N ILE A 86 0.01 -7.82 11.48
CA ILE A 86 0.32 -7.59 10.05
C ILE A 86 1.78 -7.89 9.76
N PHE A 87 2.70 -7.34 10.54
CA PHE A 87 4.10 -7.75 10.52
C PHE A 87 4.42 -8.56 11.77
N ASN A 88 4.70 -9.85 11.59
CA ASN A 88 5.02 -10.78 12.67
C ASN A 88 6.52 -10.87 12.99
N GLU A 89 7.36 -10.35 12.10
CA GLU A 89 8.80 -10.16 12.29
C GLU A 89 9.18 -8.70 12.09
N THR A 90 10.35 -8.31 12.58
CA THR A 90 10.95 -7.00 12.29
C THR A 90 11.08 -6.82 10.78
N ILE A 91 10.48 -5.74 10.26
CA ILE A 91 10.58 -5.38 8.85
C ILE A 91 12.06 -5.25 8.48
N LYS A 92 12.46 -5.88 7.38
CA LYS A 92 13.84 -5.82 6.92
C LYS A 92 14.05 -4.54 6.12
N LYS A 93 15.20 -3.89 6.33
CA LYS A 93 15.54 -2.60 5.67
C LYS A 93 15.31 -2.62 4.16
N TYR A 94 15.68 -3.70 3.48
CA TYR A 94 15.57 -3.81 2.03
C TYR A 94 14.12 -3.86 1.53
N ILE A 95 13.15 -4.17 2.40
CA ILE A 95 11.72 -4.22 2.05
C ILE A 95 11.08 -2.83 2.08
N LEU A 96 11.62 -1.88 2.88
CA LEU A 96 11.00 -0.58 3.12
C LEU A 96 10.69 0.20 1.83
N LYS A 97 11.60 0.19 0.87
CA LYS A 97 11.40 0.87 -0.41
C LYS A 97 10.24 0.27 -1.20
N GLN A 98 10.15 -1.06 -1.24
CA GLN A 98 9.05 -1.76 -1.91
C GLN A 98 7.73 -1.53 -1.18
N LEU A 99 7.72 -1.64 0.15
CA LEU A 99 6.55 -1.37 0.98
C LEU A 99 6.02 0.04 0.70
N SER A 100 6.87 1.07 0.78
CA SER A 100 6.47 2.45 0.50
C SER A 100 5.89 2.62 -0.91
N HIS A 101 6.54 2.06 -1.92
CA HIS A 101 6.06 2.11 -3.30
C HIS A 101 4.69 1.45 -3.46
N ASP A 102 4.47 0.35 -2.75
CA ASP A 102 3.21 -0.38 -2.78
C ASP A 102 2.08 0.36 -2.05
N LEU A 103 2.37 1.00 -0.90
CA LEU A 103 1.39 1.84 -0.21
C LEU A 103 0.94 3.01 -1.08
N ILE A 104 1.88 3.66 -1.79
CA ILE A 104 1.57 4.69 -2.78
C ILE A 104 0.69 4.13 -3.89
N GLY A 105 1.01 2.93 -4.40
CA GLY A 105 0.23 2.27 -5.43
C GLY A 105 -1.22 2.00 -5.01
N ILE A 106 -1.48 1.64 -3.75
CA ILE A 106 -2.85 1.51 -3.24
C ILE A 106 -3.57 2.86 -3.26
N ILE A 107 -2.95 3.91 -2.73
CA ILE A 107 -3.56 5.24 -2.66
C ILE A 107 -3.93 5.73 -4.07
N GLN A 108 -2.99 5.60 -5.02
CA GLN A 108 -3.20 6.01 -6.41
C GLN A 108 -4.18 5.11 -7.16
N SER A 109 -4.36 3.86 -6.72
CA SER A 109 -5.30 2.93 -7.38
C SER A 109 -6.74 3.45 -7.31
N PHE A 110 -7.14 4.11 -6.21
CA PHE A 110 -8.48 4.71 -6.10
C PHE A 110 -8.77 5.66 -7.26
N ASP A 111 -7.82 6.56 -7.53
CA ASP A 111 -7.94 7.54 -8.61
C ASP A 111 -7.86 6.87 -9.99
N ALA A 112 -7.05 5.81 -10.14
CA ALA A 112 -6.96 5.05 -11.37
C ALA A 112 -8.24 4.28 -11.71
N PHE A 113 -8.92 3.71 -10.70
CA PHE A 113 -10.21 3.05 -10.88
C PHE A 113 -11.31 4.05 -11.24
N GLN A 114 -11.33 5.21 -10.61
CA GLN A 114 -12.24 6.30 -10.98
C GLN A 114 -11.94 6.78 -12.40
N ALA A 115 -10.67 6.96 -12.77
CA ALA A 115 -10.25 7.32 -14.12
C ALA A 115 -10.69 6.28 -15.18
N SER A 116 -10.59 4.99 -14.86
CA SER A 116 -11.11 3.92 -15.73
C SER A 116 -12.64 3.97 -15.85
N PHE A 117 -13.35 4.32 -14.78
CA PHE A 117 -14.80 4.51 -14.80
C PHE A 117 -15.24 5.77 -15.56
N ASP A 118 -14.41 6.80 -15.62
CA ASP A 118 -14.68 8.10 -16.26
C ASP A 118 -14.10 8.22 -17.69
N GLY A 119 -13.32 7.24 -18.14
CA GLY A 119 -12.74 7.25 -19.49
C GLY A 119 -11.46 8.07 -19.63
N ASN A 120 -10.73 8.29 -18.54
CA ASN A 120 -9.47 9.02 -18.55
C ASN A 120 -8.28 8.09 -18.83
N LEU A 121 -8.02 7.83 -20.11
CA LEU A 121 -6.91 7.00 -20.58
C LEU A 121 -5.54 7.46 -20.06
N SER A 122 -5.30 8.77 -19.96
CA SER A 122 -4.00 9.31 -19.56
C SER A 122 -3.63 8.91 -18.13
N LEU A 123 -4.58 9.05 -17.19
CA LEU A 123 -4.36 8.65 -15.80
C LEU A 123 -4.23 7.13 -15.65
N VAL A 124 -5.03 6.35 -16.40
CA VAL A 124 -4.92 4.88 -16.39
C VAL A 124 -3.55 4.43 -16.88
N LYS A 125 -3.04 5.00 -17.98
CA LYS A 125 -1.70 4.70 -18.50
C LYS A 125 -0.61 5.02 -17.49
N GLN A 126 -0.64 6.24 -16.95
CA GLN A 126 0.34 6.67 -15.96
C GLN A 126 0.37 5.73 -14.75
N PHE A 127 -0.79 5.35 -14.23
CA PHE A 127 -0.88 4.44 -13.10
C PHE A 127 -0.32 3.04 -13.42
N VAL A 128 -0.72 2.44 -14.55
CA VAL A 128 -0.27 1.09 -14.93
C VAL A 128 1.23 1.05 -15.26
N GLU A 129 1.80 2.12 -15.80
CA GLU A 129 3.23 2.23 -16.04
C GLU A 129 4.05 2.32 -14.74
N ILE A 130 3.56 3.07 -13.74
CA ILE A 130 4.24 3.23 -12.45
C ILE A 130 4.01 2.02 -11.55
N HIS A 131 2.81 1.43 -11.57
CA HIS A 131 2.40 0.35 -10.68
C HIS A 131 1.75 -0.82 -11.44
N PRO A 132 2.51 -1.51 -12.32
CA PRO A 132 1.97 -2.54 -13.21
C PRO A 132 1.32 -3.72 -12.47
N LYS A 133 1.72 -3.96 -11.22
CA LYS A 133 1.19 -5.06 -10.39
C LYS A 133 -0.31 -4.93 -10.06
N TYR A 134 -0.89 -3.72 -10.15
CA TYR A 134 -2.32 -3.52 -9.86
C TYR A 134 -3.21 -3.54 -11.09
N LYS A 135 -2.63 -3.66 -12.30
CA LYS A 135 -3.37 -3.64 -13.56
C LYS A 135 -4.58 -4.58 -13.55
N ASP A 136 -4.36 -5.81 -13.09
CA ASP A 136 -5.36 -6.88 -13.08
C ASP A 136 -5.95 -7.15 -11.69
N LYS A 137 -5.62 -6.32 -10.70
CA LYS A 137 -6.15 -6.45 -9.34
C LYS A 137 -7.54 -5.83 -9.25
N SER A 138 -8.40 -6.43 -8.43
CA SER A 138 -9.69 -5.83 -8.09
C SER A 138 -9.48 -4.63 -7.17
N SER A 139 -10.33 -3.61 -7.35
CA SER A 139 -10.47 -2.48 -6.44
C SER A 139 -11.26 -2.85 -5.19
N ILE A 140 -11.38 -1.88 -4.27
CA ILE A 140 -12.35 -1.94 -3.18
C ILE A 140 -13.80 -2.07 -3.66
N TRP A 141 -14.10 -1.77 -4.93
CA TRP A 141 -15.43 -1.93 -5.53
C TRP A 141 -15.62 -3.29 -6.20
N ASP A 142 -14.70 -4.23 -6.01
CA ASP A 142 -14.70 -5.57 -6.61
C ASP A 142 -14.67 -5.55 -8.14
N THR A 143 -14.13 -4.47 -8.72
CA THR A 143 -13.96 -4.28 -10.16
C THR A 143 -12.49 -4.09 -10.51
N THR A 144 -12.09 -4.61 -11.68
CA THR A 144 -10.77 -4.32 -12.27
C THR A 144 -10.83 -3.07 -13.14
N LEU A 145 -9.66 -2.51 -13.48
CA LEU A 145 -9.57 -1.40 -14.45
C LEU A 145 -10.23 -1.80 -15.78
N LEU A 146 -9.99 -3.03 -16.23
CA LEU A 146 -10.59 -3.56 -17.47
C LEU A 146 -12.11 -3.64 -17.38
N TYR A 147 -12.65 -4.12 -16.25
CA TYR A 147 -14.10 -4.22 -16.06
C TYR A 147 -14.76 -2.84 -16.11
N SER A 148 -14.23 -1.87 -15.35
CA SER A 148 -14.77 -0.51 -15.29
C SER A 148 -14.77 0.17 -16.66
N SER A 149 -13.68 0.03 -17.43
CA SER A 149 -13.60 0.59 -18.79
C SER A 149 -14.54 -0.12 -19.77
N SER A 150 -14.61 -1.45 -19.73
CA SER A 150 -15.48 -2.24 -20.62
C SER A 150 -16.95 -1.95 -20.39
N ARG A 151 -17.37 -1.85 -19.12
CA ARG A 151 -18.76 -1.56 -18.74
C ARG A 151 -19.22 -0.19 -19.22
N ASN A 152 -18.30 0.78 -19.30
CA ASN A 152 -18.59 2.15 -19.72
C ASN A 152 -18.22 2.45 -21.18
N ASN A 153 -17.86 1.42 -21.97
CA ASN A 153 -17.57 1.52 -23.40
C ASN A 153 -16.35 2.41 -23.77
N TYR A 154 -15.32 2.44 -22.92
CA TYR A 154 -14.05 3.10 -23.23
C TYR A 154 -13.09 2.15 -23.93
N LEU A 155 -13.33 1.95 -25.23
CA LEU A 155 -12.59 0.98 -26.06
C LEU A 155 -11.07 1.25 -26.10
N ASP A 156 -10.65 2.51 -26.07
CA ASP A 156 -9.25 2.91 -26.06
C ASP A 156 -8.50 2.45 -24.81
N ILE A 157 -9.16 2.51 -23.64
CA ILE A 157 -8.62 1.98 -22.39
C ILE A 157 -8.62 0.45 -22.41
N VAL A 158 -9.68 -0.17 -22.92
CA VAL A 158 -9.76 -1.65 -23.06
C VAL A 158 -8.68 -2.20 -23.99
N ILE A 159 -8.32 -1.49 -25.06
CA ILE A 159 -7.23 -1.90 -25.96
C ILE A 159 -5.86 -1.75 -25.28
N TYR A 160 -5.71 -0.76 -24.40
CA TYR A 160 -4.48 -0.52 -23.67
C TYR A 160 -4.23 -1.54 -22.55
N LEU A 161 -5.28 -1.85 -21.78
CA LEU A 161 -5.25 -2.82 -20.68
C LEU A 161 -5.22 -4.25 -21.24
#